data_AF-A0A3E0R702-F1
#
_entry.id   AF-A0A3E0R702-F1
#
_cell.length_a   1.000
_cell.length_b   1.000
_cell.length_c   1.000
_cell.angle_alpha   90.00
_cell.angle_beta   90.00
_cell.angle_gamma   90.00
#
_symmetry.space_group_name_H-M   'P 1'
#
loop_
_entity.id
_entity.type
_entity.pdbx_description
1 polymer ?
#
loop_
_entity_poly.entity_id
_entity_poly.type
_entity_poly.pdbx_seq_one_letter_code
_entity_poly.pdbx_strand_id
1 'polypeptide(L)'
;MSTEFIHLNQNWNAEPNAPEEKVEEKENYLSLSFVANPWAYEGFEEGQRLELRFYGCARWRLGETNDEGWYSGQCRFSRLAPKWGEFYEVTGNLILNECPDDWHNINQGRGNRHYLFYLRDSTFECEAESYEHIK
;
A
#
# COMPACT_ATOMS: atom_id res chain seq x y z
N MET A 1 8.30 -4.52 21.48
CA MET A 1 8.71 -4.72 20.07
C MET A 1 8.64 -3.38 19.38
N SER A 2 9.61 -3.05 18.54
CA SER A 2 9.56 -1.89 17.63
C SER A 2 8.68 -2.20 16.40
N THR A 3 8.23 -1.17 15.70
CA THR A 3 7.64 -1.30 14.36
C THR A 3 8.76 -1.57 13.36
N GLU A 4 8.57 -2.52 12.45
CA GLU A 4 9.53 -2.84 11.38
C GLU A 4 8.86 -2.77 10.02
N PHE A 5 9.64 -2.42 8.98
CA PHE A 5 9.17 -2.25 7.61
C PHE A 5 10.02 -3.10 6.66
N ILE A 6 9.39 -4.09 6.03
CA ILE A 6 10.01 -4.96 5.05
C ILE A 6 9.68 -4.41 3.66
N HIS A 7 10.69 -3.94 2.92
CA HIS A 7 10.52 -3.33 1.59
C HIS A 7 10.24 -4.39 0.51
N LEU A 8 9.13 -4.23 -0.22
CA LEU A 8 8.60 -5.26 -1.13
C LEU A 8 8.76 -4.93 -2.63
N ASN A 9 8.83 -3.66 -3.02
CA ASN A 9 8.88 -3.22 -4.42
C ASN A 9 10.31 -2.79 -4.84
N GLN A 10 11.17 -3.74 -5.16
CA GLN A 10 12.58 -3.41 -5.48
C GLN A 10 12.83 -3.00 -6.94
N ASN A 11 12.05 -3.56 -7.87
CA ASN A 11 12.27 -3.44 -9.32
C ASN A 11 11.01 -2.99 -10.08
N TRP A 12 10.02 -2.47 -9.35
CA TRP A 12 8.81 -1.86 -9.87
C TRP A 12 8.34 -0.80 -8.88
N ASN A 13 7.61 0.19 -9.36
CA ASN A 13 6.86 1.11 -8.52
C ASN A 13 5.76 1.78 -9.34
N ALA A 14 4.85 2.45 -8.65
CA ALA A 14 3.83 3.28 -9.28
C ALA A 14 4.44 4.53 -9.92
N GLU A 15 3.79 5.06 -10.97
CA GLU A 15 4.16 6.33 -11.57
C GLU A 15 4.08 7.43 -10.50
N PRO A 16 5.16 8.20 -10.27
CA PRO A 16 5.28 9.07 -9.11
C PRO A 16 4.38 10.30 -9.12
N ASN A 17 3.79 10.68 -10.26
CA ASN A 17 2.98 11.89 -10.42
C ASN A 17 1.49 11.58 -10.63
N ALA A 18 1.18 10.50 -11.33
CA ALA A 18 -0.14 10.07 -11.75
C ALA A 18 -0.26 8.53 -11.67
N PRO A 19 -0.21 7.95 -10.46
CA PRO A 19 -0.37 6.51 -10.27
C PRO A 19 -1.76 6.00 -10.66
N GLU A 20 -2.79 6.87 -10.71
CA GLU A 20 -4.17 6.52 -11.07
C GLU A 20 -4.66 5.23 -10.37
N GLU A 21 -4.43 5.18 -9.07
CA GLU A 21 -4.71 4.03 -8.25
C GLU A 21 -6.21 3.74 -8.18
N LYS A 22 -6.53 2.45 -8.16
CA LYS A 22 -7.91 1.99 -8.02
C LYS A 22 -7.93 0.72 -7.19
N VAL A 23 -8.77 0.75 -6.15
CA VAL A 23 -9.05 -0.41 -5.30
C VAL A 23 -10.36 -1.05 -5.73
N GLU A 24 -10.36 -2.36 -5.92
CA GLU A 24 -11.56 -3.13 -6.26
C GLU A 24 -11.63 -4.41 -5.42
N GLU A 25 -12.73 -4.59 -4.69
CA GLU A 25 -13.05 -5.85 -4.02
C GLU A 25 -13.51 -6.88 -5.07
N LYS A 26 -12.75 -7.97 -5.23
CA LYS A 26 -13.13 -9.13 -6.05
C LYS A 26 -13.54 -10.28 -5.14
N GLU A 27 -14.14 -11.33 -5.71
CA GLU A 27 -14.67 -12.47 -4.96
C GLU A 27 -13.63 -13.14 -4.04
N ASN A 28 -12.37 -13.24 -4.48
CA ASN A 28 -11.33 -13.99 -3.77
C ASN A 28 -10.15 -13.13 -3.28
N TYR A 29 -10.07 -11.86 -3.69
CA TYR A 29 -8.97 -10.97 -3.37
C TYR A 29 -9.38 -9.51 -3.46
N LEU A 30 -8.64 -8.65 -2.76
CA LEU A 30 -8.68 -7.22 -2.98
C LEU A 30 -7.65 -6.86 -4.06
N SER A 31 -8.05 -6.11 -5.06
CA SER A 31 -7.19 -5.63 -6.14
C SER A 31 -6.81 -4.18 -5.90
N LEU A 32 -5.52 -3.85 -5.93
CA LEU A 32 -5.01 -2.49 -6.08
C LEU A 32 -4.31 -2.39 -7.43
N SER A 33 -4.84 -1.59 -8.35
CA SER A 33 -4.22 -1.36 -9.65
C SER A 33 -3.72 0.08 -9.79
N PHE A 34 -2.61 0.30 -10.49
CA PHE A 34 -2.00 1.62 -10.69
C PHE A 34 -1.10 1.62 -11.93
N VAL A 35 -0.74 2.79 -12.44
CA VAL A 35 0.19 2.97 -13.56
C VAL A 35 1.62 2.72 -13.08
N ALA A 36 2.40 1.95 -13.83
CA ALA A 36 3.82 1.67 -13.56
C ALA A 36 4.69 2.90 -13.82
N ASN A 37 5.86 2.97 -13.17
CA ASN A 37 6.89 3.95 -13.51
C ASN A 37 7.88 3.40 -14.55
N PRO A 38 7.72 3.71 -15.86
CA PRO A 38 8.64 3.26 -16.91
C PRO A 38 9.98 4.01 -16.92
N TRP A 39 10.07 5.15 -16.22
CA TRP A 39 11.24 6.02 -16.23
C TRP A 39 12.31 5.57 -15.22
N ALA A 40 11.88 4.97 -14.10
CA ALA A 40 12.79 4.48 -13.07
C ALA A 40 13.04 2.97 -13.14
N TYR A 41 12.19 2.20 -13.83
CA TYR A 41 12.26 0.74 -13.86
C TYR A 41 12.17 0.19 -15.28
N GLU A 42 13.04 -0.77 -15.59
CA GLU A 42 13.10 -1.39 -16.91
C GLU A 42 11.93 -2.34 -17.18
N GLY A 43 11.55 -2.43 -18.46
CA GLY A 43 10.56 -3.38 -18.94
C GLY A 43 9.11 -2.96 -18.68
N PHE A 44 8.85 -1.69 -18.40
CA PHE A 44 7.49 -1.13 -18.38
C PHE A 44 7.32 -0.12 -19.50
N GLU A 45 6.12 -0.10 -20.08
CA GLU A 45 5.73 0.89 -21.09
C GLU A 45 4.97 2.06 -20.43
N GLU A 46 4.97 3.21 -21.09
CA GLU A 46 4.18 4.36 -20.66
C GLU A 46 2.69 4.01 -20.61
N GLY A 47 2.04 4.27 -19.47
CA GLY A 47 0.64 3.93 -19.23
C GLY A 47 0.38 2.45 -18.91
N GLN A 48 1.40 1.58 -18.85
CA GLN A 48 1.21 0.20 -18.40
C GLN A 48 0.68 0.18 -16.96
N ARG A 49 -0.34 -0.63 -16.70
CA ARG A 49 -0.91 -0.82 -15.36
C ARG A 49 -0.38 -2.09 -14.71
N LEU A 50 -0.09 -2.00 -13.42
CA LEU A 50 0.23 -3.12 -12.53
C LEU A 50 -0.95 -3.39 -11.62
N GLU A 51 -0.98 -4.59 -11.06
CA GLU A 51 -1.98 -5.01 -10.09
C GLU A 51 -1.31 -5.72 -8.92
N LEU A 52 -1.65 -5.30 -7.70
CA LEU A 52 -1.40 -6.05 -6.48
C LEU A 52 -2.70 -6.73 -6.06
N ARG A 53 -2.66 -8.06 -5.89
CA ARG A 53 -3.78 -8.86 -5.40
C ARG A 53 -3.51 -9.28 -3.97
N PHE A 54 -4.43 -8.97 -3.07
CA PHE A 54 -4.35 -9.31 -1.65
C PHE A 54 -5.39 -10.37 -1.30
N TYR A 55 -4.93 -11.59 -1.03
CA TYR A 55 -5.79 -12.72 -0.72
C TYR A 55 -6.10 -12.78 0.78
N GLY A 56 -7.33 -13.20 1.12
CA GLY A 56 -7.77 -13.27 2.53
C GLY A 56 -7.80 -11.90 3.22
N CYS A 57 -7.96 -10.82 2.46
CA CYS A 57 -8.01 -9.46 2.98
C CYS A 57 -9.19 -9.28 3.94
N ALA A 58 -8.90 -8.85 5.17
CA ALA A 58 -9.89 -8.59 6.22
C ALA A 58 -10.40 -7.15 6.21
N ARG A 59 -9.51 -6.21 5.89
CA ARG A 59 -9.85 -4.80 5.79
C ARG A 59 -8.82 -4.06 4.97
N TRP A 60 -9.25 -2.95 4.39
CA TRP A 60 -8.39 -2.04 3.64
C TRP A 60 -8.82 -0.60 3.83
N ARG A 61 -7.93 0.33 3.48
CA ARG A 61 -8.23 1.75 3.37
C ARG A 61 -7.38 2.36 2.27
N LEU A 62 -7.87 3.46 1.72
CA LEU A 62 -7.11 4.35 0.84
C LEU A 62 -7.19 5.75 1.45
N GLY A 63 -6.19 6.09 2.27
CA GLY A 63 -6.15 7.35 2.98
C GLY A 63 -5.65 8.51 2.12
N GLU A 64 -6.09 9.73 2.42
CA GLU A 64 -5.69 10.97 1.73
C GLU A 64 -4.28 11.48 2.10
N THR A 65 -3.49 10.69 2.84
CA THR A 65 -2.13 11.11 3.21
C THR A 65 -1.26 11.19 1.95
N ASN A 66 -0.78 12.40 1.66
CA ASN A 66 0.21 12.71 0.64
C ASN A 66 1.62 12.93 1.24
N ASP A 67 2.58 13.26 0.39
CA ASP A 67 3.99 13.46 0.77
C ASP A 67 4.19 14.57 1.81
N GLU A 68 3.51 15.70 1.66
CA GLU A 68 3.55 16.82 2.61
C GLU A 68 3.07 16.39 4.01
N GLY A 69 1.97 15.64 4.09
CA GLY A 69 1.45 15.09 5.33
C GLY A 69 2.43 14.12 5.99
N TRP A 70 3.09 13.27 5.20
CA TRP A 70 4.09 12.32 5.69
C TRP A 70 5.33 13.00 6.25
N TYR A 71 5.91 13.97 5.52
CA TYR A 71 7.07 14.72 6.00
C TYR A 71 6.73 15.60 7.22
N SER A 72 5.49 16.07 7.31
CA SER A 72 5.00 16.86 8.45
C SER A 72 4.76 16.01 9.70
N GLY A 73 4.76 14.67 9.61
CA GLY A 73 4.48 13.82 10.76
C GLY A 73 2.99 13.57 11.01
N GLN A 74 2.13 13.74 9.99
CA GLN A 74 0.67 13.77 10.15
C GLN A 74 0.01 12.40 9.87
N CYS A 75 0.78 11.34 9.65
CA CYS A 75 0.25 9.99 9.53
C CYS A 75 0.93 8.99 10.47
N ARG A 76 0.21 7.89 10.76
CA ARG A 76 0.55 6.85 11.74
C ARG A 76 1.99 6.32 11.66
N PHE A 77 2.56 6.24 10.46
CA PHE A 77 3.92 5.73 10.23
C PHE A 77 4.88 6.81 9.71
N SER A 78 4.48 8.08 9.74
CA SER A 78 5.37 9.20 9.44
C SER A 78 6.60 9.14 10.35
N ARG A 79 7.79 9.39 9.79
CA ARG A 79 9.09 9.32 10.50
C ARG A 79 9.52 7.93 10.99
N LEU A 80 8.68 6.90 10.84
CA LEU A 80 9.02 5.50 11.13
C LEU A 80 9.27 4.70 9.86
N ALA A 81 8.43 4.90 8.83
CA ALA A 81 8.66 4.27 7.54
C ALA A 81 9.99 4.73 6.93
N PRO A 82 10.80 3.84 6.34
CA PRO A 82 12.12 4.20 5.83
C PRO A 82 12.09 5.23 4.69
N LYS A 83 11.10 5.15 3.79
CA LYS A 83 10.96 6.03 2.63
C LYS A 83 9.50 6.26 2.27
N TRP A 84 9.24 7.43 1.70
CA TRP A 84 7.99 7.76 1.00
C TRP A 84 7.97 7.11 -0.40
N GLY A 85 6.77 6.82 -0.91
CA GLY A 85 6.58 6.29 -2.26
C GLY A 85 6.82 4.78 -2.42
N GLU A 86 7.05 4.05 -1.32
CA GLU A 86 7.42 2.62 -1.37
C GLU A 86 6.34 1.73 -0.75
N PHE A 87 6.41 0.45 -1.09
CA PHE A 87 5.53 -0.62 -0.64
C PHE A 87 6.21 -1.51 0.40
N TYR A 88 5.53 -1.71 1.53
CA TYR A 88 6.04 -2.41 2.69
C TYR A 88 5.07 -3.45 3.25
N GLU A 89 5.62 -4.53 3.82
CA GLU A 89 4.96 -5.28 4.90
C GLU A 89 5.42 -4.68 6.23
N VAL A 90 4.45 -4.32 7.08
CA VAL A 90 4.70 -3.73 8.39
C VAL A 90 4.50 -4.80 9.46
N THR A 91 5.50 -4.99 10.32
CA THR A 91 5.48 -6.00 11.37
C THR A 91 5.83 -5.40 12.74
N GLY A 92 5.71 -6.21 13.80
CA GLY A 92 6.01 -5.79 15.17
C GLY A 92 4.87 -4.99 15.81
N ASN A 93 5.19 -3.87 16.47
CA ASN A 93 4.18 -3.05 17.13
C ASN A 93 3.56 -2.07 16.12
N LEU A 94 2.31 -2.29 15.73
CA LEU A 94 1.63 -1.45 14.74
C LEU A 94 1.20 -0.08 15.29
N ILE A 95 1.49 0.28 16.55
CA ILE A 95 1.14 1.57 17.18
C ILE A 95 -0.36 1.90 16.96
N LEU A 96 -1.21 1.30 17.80
CA LEU A 96 -2.68 1.32 17.67
C LEU A 96 -3.34 2.65 18.06
N ASN A 97 -2.62 3.56 18.72
CA ASN A 97 -3.22 4.77 19.31
C ASN A 97 -3.60 5.84 18.27
N GLU A 98 -3.18 5.68 17.01
CA GLU A 98 -3.49 6.57 15.88
C GLU A 98 -4.07 5.77 14.70
N CYS A 99 -4.84 4.72 15.01
CA CYS A 99 -5.48 3.92 13.98
C CYS A 99 -6.52 4.76 13.24
N PRO A 100 -6.46 4.86 11.90
CA PRO A 100 -7.50 5.51 11.11
C PRO A 100 -8.88 4.87 11.35
N ASP A 101 -9.96 5.64 11.16
CA ASP A 101 -11.35 5.21 11.32
C ASP A 101 -12.10 4.98 9.99
N ASP A 102 -11.40 5.14 8.87
CA ASP A 102 -11.87 5.02 7.48
C ASP A 102 -11.66 3.62 6.86
N TRP A 103 -11.52 2.57 7.68
CA TRP A 103 -11.32 1.21 7.19
C TRP A 103 -12.59 0.61 6.59
N HIS A 104 -12.45 0.07 5.39
CA HIS A 104 -13.41 -0.82 4.74
C HIS A 104 -13.18 -2.25 5.22
N ASN A 105 -14.18 -2.85 5.87
CA ASN A 105 -14.10 -4.23 6.36
C ASN A 105 -14.67 -5.21 5.33
N ILE A 106 -13.91 -6.27 5.04
CA ILE A 106 -14.32 -7.35 4.15
C ILE A 106 -14.78 -8.54 5.00
N ASN A 107 -16.01 -8.98 4.79
CA ASN A 107 -16.58 -10.12 5.51
C ASN A 107 -15.75 -11.39 5.26
N GLN A 108 -15.52 -12.17 6.32
CA GLN A 108 -14.78 -13.45 6.31
C GLN A 108 -13.27 -13.36 5.99
N GLY A 109 -12.73 -12.17 5.72
CA GLY A 109 -11.28 -12.00 5.62
C GLY A 109 -10.59 -12.28 6.95
N ARG A 110 -9.37 -12.80 6.88
CA ARG A 110 -8.61 -13.23 8.06
C ARG A 110 -7.51 -12.26 8.43
N GLY A 111 -6.85 -11.66 7.44
CA GLY A 111 -5.87 -10.58 7.58
C GLY A 111 -4.88 -10.76 8.73
N ASN A 112 -3.73 -11.37 8.46
CA ASN A 112 -2.69 -11.58 9.48
C ASN A 112 -1.38 -10.83 9.19
N ARG A 113 -1.28 -10.16 8.04
CA ARG A 113 -0.14 -9.31 7.64
C ARG A 113 -0.63 -7.93 7.27
N HIS A 114 0.10 -6.90 7.67
CA HIS A 114 -0.20 -5.51 7.38
C HIS A 114 0.63 -5.05 6.19
N TYR A 115 -0.02 -4.62 5.12
CA TYR A 115 0.61 -4.04 3.94
C TYR A 115 0.35 -2.54 3.89
N LEU A 116 1.37 -1.78 3.48
CA LEU A 116 1.35 -0.33 3.42
C LEU A 116 2.02 0.12 2.13
N PHE A 117 1.31 0.88 1.29
CA PHE A 117 1.86 1.48 0.08
C PHE A 117 1.62 2.99 0.08
N TYR A 118 2.70 3.77 0.08
CA TYR A 118 2.63 5.20 -0.18
C TYR A 118 2.60 5.46 -1.68
N LEU A 119 1.48 6.00 -2.15
CA LEU A 119 1.30 6.48 -3.53
C LEU A 119 1.50 7.99 -3.55
N ARG A 120 1.26 8.64 -4.69
CA ARG A 120 1.51 10.08 -4.84
C ARG A 120 0.66 10.92 -3.87
N ASP A 121 -0.66 10.77 -3.96
CA ASP A 121 -1.64 11.57 -3.20
C ASP A 121 -2.46 10.72 -2.23
N SER A 122 -2.11 9.44 -2.08
CA SER A 122 -2.83 8.52 -1.21
C SER A 122 -1.90 7.53 -0.53
N THR A 123 -2.41 6.92 0.53
CA THR A 123 -1.75 5.84 1.24
C THR A 123 -2.69 4.65 1.31
N PHE A 124 -2.34 3.59 0.61
CA PHE A 124 -3.06 2.33 0.67
C PHE A 124 -2.57 1.52 1.86
N GLU A 125 -3.51 0.98 2.63
CA GLU A 125 -3.23 -0.01 3.67
C GLU A 125 -4.21 -1.16 3.59
N CYS A 126 -3.75 -2.38 3.84
CA CYS A 126 -4.63 -3.52 4.02
C CYS A 126 -4.08 -4.55 4.98
N GLU A 127 -4.98 -5.31 5.61
CA GLU A 127 -4.63 -6.53 6.34
C GLU A 127 -5.05 -7.74 5.51
N ALA A 128 -4.09 -8.56 5.08
CA ALA A 128 -4.31 -9.71 4.21
C ALA A 128 -3.42 -10.90 4.59
N GLU A 129 -3.69 -12.09 4.05
CA GLU A 129 -2.88 -13.28 4.32
C GLU A 129 -1.63 -13.34 3.44
N SER A 130 -1.76 -12.86 2.20
CA SER A 130 -0.68 -12.80 1.22
C SER A 130 -0.96 -11.69 0.19
N TYR A 131 0.07 -11.32 -0.56
CA TYR A 131 -0.06 -10.50 -1.74
C TYR A 131 0.61 -11.17 -2.95
N GLU A 132 0.15 -10.81 -4.14
CA GLU A 132 0.73 -11.21 -5.41
C GLU A 132 0.86 -9.97 -6.31
N HIS A 133 2.01 -9.80 -6.96
CA HIS A 133 2.26 -8.73 -7.92
C HIS A 133 2.07 -9.26 -9.34
N ILE A 134 1.17 -8.63 -10.08
CA ILE A 134 0.82 -8.94 -11.48
C ILE A 134 1.31 -7.78 -12.36
N LYS A 135 2.04 -8.11 -13.42
CA LYS A 135 2.63 -7.18 -14.38
C LYS A 135 1.90 -7.18 -15.71
#